data_AF-A0A352W0M8-F1
#
_entry.id   AF-A0A352W0M8-F1
#
_cell.length_a   1.000
_cell.length_b   1.000
_cell.length_c   1.000
_cell.angle_alpha   90.00
_cell.angle_beta   90.00
_cell.angle_gamma   90.00
#
_symmetry.space_group_name_H-M   'P 1'
#
loop_
_entity.id
_entity.type
_entity.pdbx_description
1 polymer ?
#
loop_
_entity_poly.entity_id
_entity_poly.type
_entity_poly.pdbx_seq_one_letter_code
_entity_poly.pdbx_strand_id
1 'polypeptide(L)'
;MIGELLADKNSAAGNPDFYFFPMANKDGVTRGLTRFSAAGYDINRGFTRDYIFNEREEPENYYFIKWLKEQEKNGELPFLAIDLHNDAEGNLHLQNNNENFIKRITALETIMKKETYYTEG
;
A
#
# COMPACT_ATOMS: atom_id res chain seq x y z
N MET A 1 -22.44 -12.04 -2.04
CA MET A 1 -22.04 -12.57 -3.35
C MET A 1 -21.18 -11.49 -4.01
N ILE A 2 -19.92 -11.39 -3.60
CA ILE A 2 -18.90 -10.53 -4.22
C ILE A 2 -17.68 -11.45 -4.39
N GLY A 3 -17.80 -12.33 -5.36
CA GLY A 3 -16.76 -13.18 -5.88
C GLY A 3 -16.99 -13.17 -7.39
N GLU A 4 -15.91 -13.02 -8.16
CA GLU A 4 -15.91 -12.77 -9.61
C GLU A 4 -16.14 -11.31 -10.02
N LEU A 5 -15.13 -10.49 -9.81
CA LEU A 5 -14.76 -9.53 -10.84
C LEU A 5 -13.24 -9.62 -11.01
N LEU A 6 -12.80 -9.79 -12.26
CA LEU A 6 -11.41 -9.82 -12.73
C LEU A 6 -10.71 -11.20 -12.74
N ALA A 7 -11.33 -12.17 -13.39
CA ALA A 7 -10.59 -13.20 -14.12
C ALA A 7 -11.03 -13.18 -15.59
N ASP A 8 -10.18 -12.66 -16.47
CA ASP A 8 -9.65 -13.36 -17.64
C ASP A 8 -9.43 -12.45 -18.87
N LYS A 9 -8.42 -12.87 -19.68
CA LYS A 9 -7.90 -12.36 -20.96
C LYS A 9 -6.54 -11.67 -20.92
N ASN A 10 -5.56 -12.36 -20.33
CA ASN A 10 -4.23 -12.54 -20.93
C ASN A 10 -3.55 -13.75 -20.29
N SER A 11 -3.75 -14.91 -20.92
CA SER A 11 -3.34 -16.26 -20.52
C SER A 11 -1.82 -16.51 -20.60
N ALA A 12 -1.03 -15.70 -19.90
CA ALA A 12 0.39 -15.96 -19.63
C ALA A 12 0.83 -15.63 -18.19
N ALA A 13 0.00 -14.95 -17.39
CA ALA A 13 0.28 -14.66 -15.99
C ALA A 13 -0.69 -15.48 -15.13
N GLY A 14 -0.17 -16.22 -14.14
CA GLY A 14 -0.99 -16.97 -13.18
C GLY A 14 -1.96 -16.06 -12.42
N ASN A 15 -2.84 -16.66 -11.62
CA ASN A 15 -3.73 -15.91 -10.74
C ASN A 15 -2.89 -14.94 -9.88
N PRO A 16 -3.24 -13.65 -9.82
CA PRO A 16 -2.50 -12.70 -9.00
C PRO A 16 -2.71 -13.01 -7.51
N ASP A 17 -1.62 -13.05 -6.76
CA ASP A 17 -1.67 -13.14 -5.30
C ASP A 17 -2.01 -11.77 -4.71
N PHE A 18 -2.96 -11.74 -3.77
CA PHE A 18 -3.37 -10.54 -3.07
C PHE A 18 -3.00 -10.62 -1.59
N TYR A 19 -2.30 -9.59 -1.11
CA TYR A 19 -1.98 -9.41 0.31
C TYR A 19 -2.78 -8.23 0.86
N PHE A 20 -3.43 -8.44 2.01
CA PHE A 20 -4.18 -7.40 2.69
C PHE A 20 -3.60 -7.19 4.09
N PHE A 21 -3.30 -5.93 4.41
CA PHE A 21 -2.83 -5.54 5.75
C PHE A 21 -3.81 -4.54 6.39
N PRO A 22 -4.97 -5.03 6.87
CA PRO A 22 -5.95 -4.15 7.51
C PRO A 22 -5.44 -3.69 8.88
N MET A 23 -5.78 -2.46 9.25
CA MET A 23 -5.43 -1.85 10.54
C MET A 23 -3.90 -1.85 10.81
N ALA A 24 -3.14 -1.29 9.88
CA ALA A 24 -1.67 -1.16 9.99
C ALA A 24 -1.21 -0.47 11.29
N ASN A 25 -2.05 0.36 11.92
CA ASN A 25 -1.84 0.97 13.23
C ASN A 25 -2.97 0.60 14.21
N LYS A 26 -3.15 -0.71 14.45
CA LYS A 26 -4.26 -1.22 15.27
C LYS A 26 -4.34 -0.58 16.66
N ASP A 27 -3.20 -0.37 17.31
CA ASP A 27 -3.16 0.20 18.64
C ASP A 27 -3.54 1.69 18.63
N GLY A 28 -3.08 2.44 17.63
CA GLY A 28 -3.51 3.82 17.42
C GLY A 28 -5.02 3.93 17.20
N VAL A 29 -5.57 3.09 16.31
CA VAL A 29 -7.02 3.03 16.05
C VAL A 29 -7.80 2.72 17.33
N THR A 30 -7.38 1.70 18.09
CA THR A 30 -8.06 1.28 19.32
C THR A 30 -8.07 2.37 20.39
N ARG A 31 -7.05 3.23 20.39
CA ARG A 31 -6.92 4.36 21.33
C ARG A 31 -7.56 5.65 20.83
N GLY A 32 -8.21 5.64 19.66
CA GLY A 32 -8.79 6.84 19.06
C GLY A 32 -7.74 7.84 18.56
N LEU A 33 -6.52 7.38 18.27
CA LEU A 33 -5.49 8.20 17.65
C LEU A 33 -5.71 8.29 16.13
N THR A 34 -5.29 9.41 15.53
CA THR A 34 -5.55 9.69 14.10
C THR A 34 -4.29 9.64 13.23
N ARG A 35 -3.08 9.79 13.81
CA ARG A 35 -1.83 9.94 13.04
C ARG A 35 -0.69 9.07 13.52
N PHE A 36 -0.48 8.99 14.83
CA PHE A 36 0.70 8.35 15.41
C PHE A 36 0.38 6.96 15.95
N SER A 37 1.41 6.11 16.04
CA SER A 37 1.34 4.82 16.74
C SER A 37 1.12 5.03 18.24
N ALA A 38 0.86 3.92 18.95
CA ALA A 38 0.78 3.90 20.41
C ALA A 38 2.05 4.45 21.11
N ALA A 39 3.20 4.38 20.44
CA ALA A 39 4.48 4.89 20.93
C ALA A 39 4.79 6.32 20.45
N GLY A 40 3.91 6.95 19.67
CA GLY A 40 4.06 8.33 19.20
C GLY A 40 4.78 8.50 17.86
N TYR A 41 4.99 7.41 17.10
CA TYR A 41 5.68 7.46 15.80
C TYR A 41 4.70 7.65 14.65
N ASP A 42 5.09 8.42 13.63
CA ASP A 42 4.32 8.56 12.40
C ASP A 42 4.65 7.35 11.52
N ILE A 43 3.74 6.37 11.48
CA ILE A 43 3.98 5.10 10.77
C ILE A 43 4.12 5.26 9.25
N ASN A 44 3.79 6.44 8.70
CA ASN A 44 3.99 6.78 7.29
C ASN A 44 5.27 7.62 7.07
N ARG A 45 6.30 7.43 7.90
CA ARG A 45 7.61 8.07 7.78
C ARG A 45 8.72 7.02 7.87
N GLY A 46 9.93 7.39 7.46
CA GLY A 46 11.09 6.50 7.54
C GLY A 46 11.17 5.44 6.45
N PHE A 47 10.34 5.47 5.40
CA PHE A 47 10.49 4.57 4.25
C PHE A 47 11.61 5.02 3.28
N THR A 48 12.82 5.19 3.80
CA THR A 48 14.03 5.44 3.01
C THR A 48 14.99 4.27 3.14
N ARG A 49 15.96 4.17 2.21
CA ARG A 49 16.93 3.07 2.19
C ARG A 49 17.77 2.96 3.46
N ASP A 50 18.04 4.09 4.10
CA ASP A 50 18.97 4.20 5.23
C ASP A 50 18.26 4.21 6.60
N TYR A 51 16.94 4.28 6.62
CA TYR A 51 16.18 4.28 7.87
C TYR A 51 16.05 2.86 8.42
N ILE A 52 16.24 2.72 9.73
CA ILE A 52 16.14 1.43 10.43
C ILE A 52 15.09 1.57 11.51
N PHE A 53 13.94 0.92 11.31
CA PHE A 53 12.87 0.85 12.30
C PHE A 53 13.31 0.02 13.51
N ASN A 54 12.92 0.47 14.70
CA ASN A 54 13.20 -0.24 15.95
C ASN A 54 12.07 -1.24 16.25
N GLU A 55 12.41 -2.51 16.44
CA GLU A 55 11.44 -3.60 16.72
C GLU A 55 10.54 -3.33 17.94
N ARG A 56 11.01 -2.54 18.93
CA ARG A 56 10.24 -2.26 20.15
C ARG A 56 9.45 -0.95 20.10
N GLU A 57 9.93 0.04 19.35
CA GLU A 57 9.33 1.38 19.31
C GLU A 57 8.39 1.55 18.10
N GLU A 58 8.71 0.89 16.99
CA GLU A 58 7.98 0.93 15.72
C GLU A 58 7.74 -0.49 15.18
N PRO A 59 7.13 -1.40 15.97
CA PRO A 59 6.98 -2.80 15.59
C PRO A 59 6.21 -2.98 14.27
N GLU A 60 5.22 -2.15 13.99
CA GLU A 60 4.41 -2.22 12.77
C GLU A 60 5.28 -2.02 11.52
N ASN A 61 6.09 -0.97 11.49
CA ASN A 61 7.01 -0.69 10.40
C ASN A 61 8.14 -1.72 10.34
N TYR A 62 8.70 -2.12 11.49
CA TYR A 62 9.78 -3.10 11.56
C TYR A 62 9.37 -4.44 10.93
N TYR A 63 8.24 -4.99 11.34
CA TYR A 63 7.78 -6.28 10.80
C TYR A 63 7.30 -6.17 9.35
N PHE A 64 6.74 -5.03 8.94
CA PHE A 64 6.39 -4.81 7.54
C PHE A 64 7.63 -4.78 6.63
N ILE A 65 8.70 -4.06 7.01
CA ILE A 65 9.96 -4.06 6.25
C ILE A 65 10.62 -5.44 6.27
N LYS A 66 10.58 -6.14 7.40
CA LYS A 66 11.09 -7.51 7.49
C LYS A 66 10.37 -8.43 6.49
N TRP A 67 9.03 -8.38 6.46
CA TRP A 67 8.24 -9.14 5.50
C TRP A 67 8.57 -8.75 4.05
N LEU A 68 8.67 -7.47 3.71
CA LEU A 68 9.06 -7.03 2.36
C LEU A 68 10.43 -7.57 1.93
N LYS A 69 11.42 -7.56 2.83
CA LYS A 69 12.75 -8.14 2.55
C LYS A 69 12.70 -9.65 2.35
N GLU A 70 11.81 -10.35 3.04
CA GLU A 70 11.56 -11.78 2.81
C GLU A 70 10.92 -12.02 1.44
N GLN A 71 9.93 -11.21 1.05
CA GLN A 71 9.34 -11.27 -0.30
C GLN A 71 10.39 -10.99 -1.39
N GLU A 72 11.25 -9.97 -1.20
CA GLU A 72 12.36 -9.68 -2.11
C GLU A 72 13.31 -10.85 -2.26
N LYS A 73 13.73 -11.45 -1.15
CA LYS A 73 14.62 -12.61 -1.15
C LYS A 73 14.02 -13.81 -1.89
N ASN A 74 12.71 -13.98 -1.82
CA ASN A 74 11.99 -15.07 -2.48
C ASN A 74 11.66 -14.78 -3.95
N GLY A 75 11.88 -13.55 -4.44
CA GLY A 75 11.44 -13.14 -5.76
C GLY A 75 9.92 -12.91 -5.87
N GLU A 76 9.27 -12.64 -4.73
CA GLU A 76 7.82 -12.52 -4.55
C GLU A 76 7.41 -11.08 -4.21
N LEU A 77 8.24 -10.07 -4.53
CA LEU A 77 7.89 -8.68 -4.30
C LEU A 77 6.57 -8.32 -5.01
N PRO A 78 5.64 -7.61 -4.33
CA PRO A 78 4.42 -7.14 -4.97
C PRO A 78 4.73 -6.28 -6.19
N PHE A 79 4.08 -6.59 -7.32
CA PHE A 79 4.17 -5.77 -8.53
C PHE A 79 3.46 -4.41 -8.37
N LEU A 80 2.49 -4.35 -7.45
CA LEU A 80 1.73 -3.17 -7.08
C LEU A 80 1.53 -3.16 -5.56
N ALA A 81 1.85 -2.04 -4.93
CA ALA A 81 1.52 -1.77 -3.54
C ALA A 81 0.63 -0.52 -3.47
N ILE A 82 -0.46 -0.60 -2.71
CA ILE A 82 -1.39 0.50 -2.49
C ILE A 82 -1.48 0.72 -0.99
N ASP A 83 -1.30 1.96 -0.57
CA ASP A 83 -1.46 2.38 0.82
C ASP A 83 -2.66 3.33 0.91
N LEU A 84 -3.65 2.96 1.73
CA LEU A 84 -4.94 3.64 1.81
C LEU A 84 -4.95 4.61 2.99
N HIS A 85 -5.10 5.89 2.68
CA HIS A 85 -5.21 6.97 3.67
C HIS A 85 -6.53 7.70 3.52
N ASN A 86 -6.98 8.29 4.62
CA ASN A 86 -7.95 9.39 4.54
C ASN A 86 -7.16 10.68 4.38
N ASP A 87 -7.28 11.34 3.25
CA ASP A 87 -6.77 12.67 3.01
C ASP A 87 -7.94 13.67 2.88
N ALA A 88 -7.62 14.96 2.75
CA ALA A 88 -8.64 15.98 2.58
C ALA A 88 -9.13 16.11 1.13
N GLU A 89 -8.39 15.56 0.15
CA GLU A 89 -8.57 15.87 -1.28
C GLU A 89 -8.71 14.64 -2.20
N GLY A 90 -8.59 13.40 -1.69
CA GLY A 90 -8.79 12.15 -2.43
C GLY A 90 -7.71 11.79 -3.45
N ASN A 91 -6.56 12.47 -3.44
CA ASN A 91 -5.59 12.43 -4.53
C ASN A 91 -4.71 11.18 -4.53
N LEU A 92 -4.36 10.66 -5.71
CA LEU A 92 -3.28 9.67 -5.84
C LEU A 92 -1.93 10.33 -5.62
N HIS A 93 -1.23 9.95 -4.56
CA HIS A 93 0.11 10.44 -4.26
C HIS A 93 1.18 9.64 -5.01
N LEU A 94 1.91 10.32 -5.89
CA LEU A 94 2.98 9.71 -6.69
C LEU A 94 4.30 9.67 -5.91
N GLN A 95 4.91 8.49 -5.81
CA GLN A 95 6.25 8.33 -5.22
C GLN A 95 7.37 8.81 -6.17
N ASN A 96 7.12 8.79 -7.48
CA ASN A 96 8.11 9.07 -8.51
C ASN A 96 7.48 9.84 -9.68
N ASN A 97 8.24 10.73 -10.30
CA ASN A 97 7.83 11.53 -11.47
C ASN A 97 8.37 10.97 -12.80
N ASN A 98 8.85 9.73 -12.82
CA ASN A 98 9.28 9.07 -14.05
C ASN A 98 8.09 8.86 -15.01
N GLU A 99 8.27 9.13 -16.30
CA GLU A 99 7.22 9.02 -17.32
C GLU A 99 6.52 7.64 -17.36
N ASN A 100 7.27 6.55 -17.19
CA ASN A 100 6.69 5.20 -17.19
C ASN A 100 5.83 4.96 -15.94
N PHE A 101 6.23 5.53 -14.80
CA PHE A 101 5.44 5.46 -13.58
C PHE A 101 4.16 6.26 -13.72
N ILE A 102 4.26 7.50 -14.22
CA ILE A 102 3.10 8.36 -14.50
C ILE A 102 2.12 7.65 -15.45
N LYS A 103 2.59 7.09 -16.57
CA LYS A 103 1.74 6.34 -17.51
C LYS A 103 0.98 5.19 -16.83
N ARG A 104 1.64 4.43 -15.94
CA ARG A 104 1.00 3.32 -15.21
C ARG A 104 -0.03 3.82 -14.20
N ILE A 105 0.27 4.90 -13.46
CA ILE A 105 -0.68 5.46 -12.50
C ILE A 105 -1.87 6.10 -13.21
N THR A 106 -1.67 6.82 -14.32
CA THR A 106 -2.79 7.33 -15.14
C THR A 106 -3.68 6.20 -15.66
N ALA A 107 -3.10 5.07 -16.06
CA ALA A 107 -3.88 3.90 -16.47
C ALA A 107 -4.69 3.31 -15.29
N LEU A 108 -4.07 3.19 -14.11
CA LEU A 108 -4.75 2.74 -12.90
C LEU A 108 -5.92 3.67 -12.54
N GLU A 109 -5.68 4.97 -12.52
CA GLU A 109 -6.68 6.00 -12.22
C GLU A 109 -7.85 5.94 -13.22
N THR A 110 -7.57 5.81 -14.51
CA THR A 110 -8.59 5.67 -15.56
C THR A 110 -9.46 4.45 -15.32
N ILE A 111 -8.87 3.32 -14.94
CA ILE A 111 -9.60 2.09 -14.63
C ILE A 111 -10.43 2.28 -13.36
N MET A 112 -9.87 2.89 -12.31
CA MET A 112 -10.60 3.17 -11.07
C MET A 112 -11.82 4.07 -11.31
N LYS A 113 -11.68 5.16 -12.07
CA LYS A 113 -12.79 6.06 -12.43
C LYS A 113 -13.88 5.34 -13.22
N LYS A 114 -13.51 4.33 -14.02
CA LYS A 114 -14.45 3.57 -14.86
C LYS A 114 -15.15 2.43 -14.12
N GLU A 115 -14.43 1.72 -13.26
CA GLU A 115 -14.87 0.44 -12.68
C GLU A 115 -15.21 0.53 -11.19
N THR A 116 -15.03 1.69 -10.54
CA THR A 116 -15.25 1.87 -9.10
C THR A 116 -15.99 3.19 -8.80
N TYR A 117 -16.23 3.48 -7.51
CA TYR A 117 -16.79 4.75 -7.04
C TYR A 117 -15.74 5.84 -6.82
N TYR A 118 -14.53 5.69 -7.37
CA TYR A 118 -13.48 6.68 -7.28
C TYR A 118 -13.83 7.93 -8.11
N THR A 119 -13.99 9.08 -7.44
CA THR A 119 -14.49 10.33 -8.05
C THR A 119 -13.50 11.49 -8.03
N GLU A 120 -12.46 11.47 -7.19
CA GLU A 120 -11.69 12.67 -6.83
C GLU A 120 -10.18 12.48 -6.88
N GLY A 121 -9.49 13.60 -7.10
CA GLY A 121 -8.39 13.79 -8.05
C GLY A 121 -8.63 15.06 -8.88
#